data_AF-A0A5C1A787-F1
#
_entry.id   AF-A0A5C1A787-F1
#
_cell.length_a   1.000
_cell.length_b   1.000
_cell.length_c   1.000
_cell.angle_alpha   90.00
_cell.angle_beta   90.00
_cell.angle_gamma   90.00
#
_symmetry.space_group_name_H-M   'P 1'
#
loop_
_entity.id
_entity.type
_entity.pdbx_description
1 polymer ?
#
loop_
_entity_poly.entity_id
_entity_poly.type
_entity_poly.pdbx_seq_one_letter_code
_entity_poly.pdbx_strand_id
1 'polypeptide(L)'
;MTNNLLRRSLATACVMVMAATASAVDPVGTYRAKEVLGTKIMIGTTSVGTVDDIVFDDAGNLEYLIVDNGGKLTTVPWEAAKFDVARREAILTITPQQYQAIPTYTVKTYPSFYTPAYRTEVYKYYGVTPRELRRIERIRR
;
A
#
# COMPACT_ATOMS: atom_id res chain seq x y z
N MET A 1 -8.49 -78.32 -4.60
CA MET A 1 -9.33 -78.22 -5.81
C MET A 1 -9.96 -76.83 -5.80
N THR A 2 -9.62 -76.01 -6.82
CA THR A 2 -10.47 -75.00 -7.50
C THR A 2 -11.28 -73.96 -6.68
N ASN A 3 -11.49 -72.71 -7.09
CA ASN A 3 -10.94 -71.75 -8.06
C ASN A 3 -11.82 -70.48 -7.93
N ASN A 4 -11.36 -69.37 -8.54
CA ASN A 4 -12.13 -68.17 -8.94
C ASN A 4 -12.53 -67.14 -7.88
N LEU A 5 -11.94 -65.94 -7.88
CA LEU A 5 -12.00 -64.81 -8.85
C LEU A 5 -13.31 -63.98 -8.82
N LEU A 6 -13.09 -62.69 -8.53
CA LEU A 6 -13.85 -61.48 -8.86
C LEU A 6 -15.22 -61.26 -8.21
N ARG A 7 -15.36 -60.11 -7.54
CA ARG A 7 -15.89 -58.91 -8.23
C ARG A 7 -15.61 -57.61 -7.44
N ARG A 8 -15.18 -56.63 -8.23
CA ARG A 8 -14.95 -55.20 -7.97
C ARG A 8 -16.15 -54.52 -7.29
N SER A 9 -15.92 -53.51 -6.46
CA SER A 9 -16.46 -52.16 -6.71
C SER A 9 -15.83 -51.11 -5.79
N LEU A 10 -15.48 -49.99 -6.39
CA LEU A 10 -14.95 -48.77 -5.77
C LEU A 10 -16.01 -48.08 -4.90
N ALA A 11 -15.56 -47.43 -3.83
CA ALA A 11 -16.06 -46.11 -3.44
C ALA A 11 -15.02 -45.41 -2.55
N THR A 12 -14.08 -44.74 -3.21
CA THR A 12 -13.23 -43.71 -2.61
C THR A 12 -14.14 -42.53 -2.25
N ALA A 13 -14.52 -42.41 -0.98
CA ALA A 13 -15.10 -41.18 -0.45
C ALA A 13 -13.94 -40.24 -0.06
N CYS A 14 -13.48 -39.46 -1.04
CA CYS A 14 -12.56 -38.35 -0.81
C CYS A 14 -13.33 -37.24 -0.08
N VAL A 15 -13.16 -37.14 1.24
CA VAL A 15 -13.68 -36.01 2.02
C VAL A 15 -12.80 -34.81 1.68
N MET A 16 -13.25 -34.00 0.72
CA MET A 16 -12.63 -32.73 0.40
C MET A 16 -12.99 -31.73 1.50
N VAL A 17 -12.15 -31.62 2.53
CA VAL A 17 -12.23 -30.53 3.50
C VAL A 17 -11.79 -29.26 2.77
N MET A 18 -12.75 -28.46 2.30
CA MET A 18 -12.50 -27.07 1.92
C MET A 18 -12.20 -26.29 3.21
N ALA A 19 -10.91 -26.09 3.51
CA ALA A 19 -10.50 -25.08 4.46
C ALA A 19 -10.71 -23.71 3.79
N ALA A 20 -11.85 -23.08 4.08
CA ALA A 20 -12.03 -21.66 3.80
C ALA A 20 -11.04 -20.88 4.70
N THR A 21 -9.94 -20.40 4.10
CA THR A 21 -9.09 -19.41 4.77
C THR A 21 -9.90 -18.13 4.87
N ALA A 22 -10.56 -17.93 6.01
CA ALA A 22 -11.08 -16.62 6.37
C ALA A 22 -9.88 -15.67 6.38
N SER A 23 -9.77 -14.81 5.37
CA SER A 23 -8.84 -13.69 5.38
C SER A 23 -9.12 -12.92 6.66
N ALA A 24 -8.14 -12.87 7.57
CA ALA A 24 -8.20 -11.97 8.69
C ALA A 24 -8.35 -10.57 8.09
N VAL A 25 -9.55 -9.98 8.24
CA VAL A 25 -9.77 -8.58 7.91
C VAL A 25 -8.87 -7.83 8.88
N ASP A 26 -7.73 -7.31 8.39
CA ASP A 26 -6.90 -6.42 9.17
C ASP A 26 -7.82 -5.34 9.76
N PRO A 27 -7.80 -5.11 11.08
CA PRO A 27 -8.67 -4.11 11.69
C PRO A 27 -8.47 -2.81 10.93
N VAL A 28 -9.57 -2.26 10.39
CA VAL A 28 -9.54 -0.99 9.64
C VAL A 28 -9.09 0.08 10.62
N GLY A 29 -7.79 0.37 10.61
CA GLY A 29 -7.21 1.43 11.41
C GLY A 29 -7.77 2.76 10.94
N THR A 30 -8.48 3.47 11.81
CA THR A 30 -8.86 4.86 11.56
C THR A 30 -7.72 5.75 12.02
N TYR A 31 -7.26 6.65 11.15
CA TYR A 31 -6.21 7.62 11.46
C TYR A 31 -6.78 9.03 11.40
N ARG A 32 -6.46 9.88 12.38
CA ARG A 32 -6.77 11.31 12.26
C ARG A 32 -5.68 11.99 11.43
N ALA A 33 -6.07 12.92 10.56
CA ALA A 33 -5.09 13.70 9.79
C ALA A 33 -4.03 14.36 10.68
N LYS A 34 -4.42 14.90 11.85
CA LYS A 34 -3.49 15.51 12.82
C LYS A 34 -2.50 14.51 13.47
N GLU A 35 -2.81 13.23 13.45
CA GLU A 35 -1.90 12.17 13.92
C GLU A 35 -0.90 11.79 12.82
N VAL A 36 -1.35 11.82 11.57
CA VAL A 36 -0.51 11.54 10.39
C VAL A 36 0.46 12.70 10.13
N LEU A 37 -0.04 13.94 10.13
CA LEU A 37 0.77 15.13 9.93
C LEU A 37 1.80 15.29 11.06
N GLY A 38 3.05 15.58 10.68
CA GLY A 38 4.20 15.65 11.58
C GLY A 38 4.78 14.29 12.00
N THR A 39 4.24 13.18 11.49
CA THR A 39 4.83 11.84 11.70
C THR A 39 6.23 11.79 11.09
N LYS A 40 7.18 11.18 11.81
CA LYS A 40 8.54 10.96 11.30
C LYS A 40 8.57 9.76 10.38
N ILE A 41 9.20 9.93 9.23
CA ILE A 41 9.37 8.85 8.26
C ILE A 41 10.74 8.21 8.47
N MET A 42 10.71 6.90 8.70
CA MET A 42 11.88 6.10 9.07
C MET A 42 12.21 5.10 7.97
N ILE A 43 13.49 4.97 7.67
CA ILE A 43 14.04 3.88 6.86
C ILE A 43 15.00 3.10 7.74
N GLY A 44 14.62 1.88 8.13
CA GLY A 44 15.29 1.16 9.21
C GLY A 44 15.24 1.97 10.51
N THR A 45 16.40 2.46 10.96
CA THR A 45 16.55 3.29 12.17
C THR A 45 16.78 4.77 11.88
N THR A 46 16.81 5.18 10.60
CA THR A 46 17.17 6.55 10.19
C THR A 46 15.93 7.34 9.81
N SER A 47 15.78 8.53 10.37
CA SER A 47 14.72 9.49 9.99
C SER A 47 15.09 10.18 8.68
N VAL A 48 14.19 10.14 7.70
CA VAL A 48 14.39 10.75 6.37
C VAL A 48 13.55 12.00 6.13
N GLY A 49 12.63 12.32 7.04
CA GLY A 49 11.81 13.53 6.98
C GLY A 49 10.58 13.43 7.88
N THR A 50 9.69 14.41 7.73
CA THR A 50 8.41 14.46 8.42
C THR A 50 7.27 14.64 7.43
N VAL A 51 6.12 14.04 7.71
CA VAL A 51 4.91 14.24 6.89
C VAL A 51 4.44 15.69 7.03
N ASP A 52 4.51 16.44 5.94
CA ASP A 52 4.10 17.85 5.84
C ASP A 52 2.66 17.97 5.36
N ASP A 53 2.26 17.14 4.40
CA ASP A 53 0.92 17.18 3.79
C ASP A 53 0.45 15.78 3.35
N ILE A 54 -0.82 15.68 3.00
CA ILE A 54 -1.52 14.47 2.59
C ILE A 54 -2.37 14.73 1.35
N VAL A 55 -2.35 13.78 0.41
CA VAL A 55 -3.06 13.92 -0.88
C VAL A 55 -4.12 12.84 -1.00
N PHE A 56 -5.36 13.26 -1.24
CA PHE A 56 -6.49 12.38 -1.48
C PHE A 56 -6.88 12.37 -2.96
N ASP A 57 -7.43 11.25 -3.40
CA ASP A 57 -8.10 11.17 -4.70
C ASP A 57 -9.50 11.80 -4.65
N ASP A 58 -10.12 11.92 -5.81
CA ASP A 58 -11.48 12.42 -6.04
C ASP A 58 -12.57 11.54 -5.42
N ALA A 59 -12.25 10.28 -5.07
CA ALA A 59 -13.13 9.40 -4.32
C ALA A 59 -12.91 9.51 -2.78
N GLY A 60 -12.04 10.41 -2.33
CA GLY A 60 -11.74 10.65 -0.91
C GLY A 60 -10.78 9.64 -0.28
N ASN A 61 -10.12 8.79 -1.08
CA ASN A 61 -9.12 7.85 -0.56
C ASN A 61 -7.76 8.54 -0.44
N LEU A 62 -7.07 8.29 0.67
CA LEU A 62 -5.72 8.79 0.88
C LEU A 62 -4.74 8.05 -0.03
N GLU A 63 -4.08 8.79 -0.92
CA GLU A 63 -3.22 8.26 -1.98
C GLU A 63 -1.74 8.47 -1.63
N TYR A 64 -1.36 9.70 -1.25
CA TYR A 64 0.03 10.04 -0.95
C TYR A 64 0.21 10.78 0.37
N LEU A 65 1.41 10.63 0.92
CA LEU A 65 2.02 11.46 1.93
C LEU A 65 3.08 12.33 1.26
N ILE A 66 3.14 13.61 1.65
CA ILE A 66 4.23 14.50 1.26
C ILE A 66 5.18 14.61 2.44
N VAL A 67 6.41 14.16 2.22
CA VAL A 67 7.47 14.14 3.24
C VAL A 67 8.41 15.30 3.00
N ASP A 68 8.55 16.18 3.99
CA ASP A 68 9.54 17.25 3.97
C ASP A 68 10.85 16.82 4.62
N ASN A 69 11.95 17.15 3.94
CA ASN A 69 13.30 17.12 4.46
C ASN A 69 13.99 18.46 4.15
N GLY A 70 13.73 19.46 4.99
CA GLY A 70 14.39 20.76 4.92
C GLY A 70 14.07 21.56 3.65
N GLY A 71 12.81 21.52 3.21
CA GLY A 71 12.32 22.17 1.99
C GLY A 71 12.39 21.31 0.73
N LYS A 72 12.91 20.08 0.85
CA LYS A 72 12.86 19.06 -0.21
C LYS A 72 11.71 18.12 0.07
N LEU A 73 10.71 18.14 -0.80
CA LEU A 73 9.51 17.34 -0.68
C LEU A 73 9.64 16.05 -1.49
N THR A 74 9.20 14.95 -0.89
CA THR A 74 9.15 13.62 -1.52
C THR A 74 7.76 13.04 -1.39
N THR A 75 7.24 12.49 -2.48
CA THR A 75 5.94 11.80 -2.49
C THR A 75 6.11 10.34 -2.08
N VAL A 76 5.33 9.92 -1.09
CA VAL A 76 5.28 8.53 -0.60
C VAL A 76 3.85 8.00 -0.74
N PRO A 77 3.63 6.88 -1.44
CA PRO A 77 2.33 6.20 -1.44
C PRO A 77 1.90 5.81 -0.03
N TRP A 78 0.63 6.01 0.32
CA TRP A 78 0.09 5.62 1.62
C TRP A 78 0.41 4.15 1.96
N GLU A 79 0.29 3.26 0.97
CA GLU A 79 0.53 1.81 1.14
C GLU A 79 1.99 1.44 1.41
N ALA A 80 2.94 2.32 1.05
CA ALA A 80 4.35 2.08 1.29
C ALA A 80 4.77 2.37 2.75
N ALA A 81 3.92 3.07 3.51
CA ALA A 81 4.18 3.51 4.87
C ALA A 81 3.45 2.66 5.91
N LYS A 82 4.21 2.05 6.82
CA LYS A 82 3.67 1.35 7.99
C LYS A 82 3.66 2.28 9.19
N PHE A 83 2.47 2.73 9.59
CA PHE A 83 2.30 3.68 10.69
C PHE A 83 2.36 3.01 12.06
N ASP A 84 3.12 3.63 12.96
CA ASP A 84 3.09 3.43 14.40
C ASP A 84 2.60 4.74 15.05
N VAL A 85 1.29 4.81 15.30
CA VAL A 85 0.64 6.00 15.85
C VAL A 85 1.10 6.28 17.28
N ALA A 86 1.43 5.25 18.05
CA ALA A 86 1.89 5.40 19.43
C ALA A 86 3.24 6.12 19.48
N ARG A 87 4.11 5.82 18.51
CA ARG A 87 5.44 6.43 18.38
C ARG A 87 5.48 7.67 17.50
N ARG A 88 4.40 7.97 16.77
CA ARG A 88 4.37 8.99 15.71
C ARG A 88 5.49 8.81 14.69
N GLU A 89 5.69 7.54 14.32
CA GLU A 89 6.68 7.13 13.34
C GLU A 89 5.97 6.33 12.25
N ALA A 90 6.46 6.41 11.02
CA ALA A 90 6.04 5.54 9.93
C ALA A 90 7.28 4.97 9.24
N ILE A 91 7.29 3.66 9.05
CA ILE A 91 8.42 2.93 8.49
C ILE A 91 8.16 2.65 7.01
N LEU A 92 9.10 3.04 6.15
CA LEU A 92 9.07 2.68 4.73
C LEU A 92 9.80 1.36 4.50
N THR A 93 9.22 0.50 3.66
CA THR A 93 9.81 -0.79 3.31
C THR A 93 10.68 -0.67 2.05
N ILE A 94 11.65 0.23 2.05
CA ILE A 94 12.61 0.46 0.96
C ILE A 94 14.02 0.69 1.51
N THR A 95 15.05 0.58 0.67
CA THR A 95 16.42 0.89 1.08
C THR A 95 16.72 2.39 1.05
N PRO A 96 17.71 2.88 1.82
CA PRO A 96 18.15 4.28 1.73
C PRO A 96 18.56 4.70 0.31
N GLN A 97 19.19 3.80 -0.44
CA GLN A 97 19.62 4.05 -1.82
C GLN A 97 18.41 4.22 -2.75
N GLN A 98 17.36 3.42 -2.57
CA GLN A 98 16.11 3.58 -3.33
C GLN A 98 15.46 4.93 -3.01
N TYR A 99 15.42 5.32 -1.74
CA TYR A 99 14.83 6.60 -1.32
C TYR A 99 15.55 7.81 -1.93
N GLN A 100 16.88 7.76 -2.02
CA GLN A 100 17.68 8.82 -2.64
C GLN A 100 17.44 8.97 -4.14
N ALA A 101 16.99 7.91 -4.82
CA ALA A 101 16.67 7.95 -6.25
C ALA A 101 15.29 8.55 -6.55
N ILE A 102 14.47 8.82 -5.52
CA ILE A 102 13.12 9.33 -5.68
C ILE A 102 13.18 10.82 -6.05
N PRO A 103 12.46 11.25 -7.10
CA PRO A 103 12.39 12.65 -7.47
C PRO A 103 11.88 13.53 -6.32
N THR A 104 12.63 14.57 -6.00
CA THR A 104 12.24 15.58 -5.01
C THR A 104 11.75 16.85 -5.69
N TYR A 105 10.84 17.56 -5.05
CA TYR A 105 10.34 18.87 -5.48
C TYR A 105 10.29 19.85 -4.31
N THR A 106 9.77 21.05 -4.53
CA THR A 106 9.63 22.08 -3.48
C THR A 106 8.18 22.51 -3.40
N VAL A 107 7.83 23.26 -2.34
CA VAL A 107 6.50 23.88 -2.19
C VAL A 107 6.08 24.78 -3.36
N LYS A 108 7.03 25.18 -4.23
CA LYS A 108 6.76 26.00 -5.42
C LYS A 108 6.53 25.19 -6.69
N THR A 109 6.83 23.89 -6.68
CA THR A 109 6.91 23.05 -7.89
C THR A 109 6.21 21.71 -7.67
N TYR A 110 5.00 21.76 -7.11
CA TYR A 110 4.20 20.55 -6.88
C TYR A 110 3.94 19.81 -8.21
N PRO A 111 4.10 18.48 -8.24
CA PRO A 111 3.76 17.67 -9.39
C PRO A 111 2.25 17.53 -9.55
N SER A 112 1.83 17.06 -10.73
CA SER A 112 0.44 16.75 -11.01
C SER A 112 0.08 15.35 -10.49
N PHE A 113 -0.34 15.28 -9.22
CA PHE A 113 -0.61 14.03 -8.49
C PHE A 113 -1.65 13.11 -9.14
N TYR A 114 -2.58 13.67 -9.92
CA TYR A 114 -3.68 12.93 -10.56
C TYR A 114 -3.30 12.31 -11.91
N THR A 115 -2.11 12.59 -12.44
CA THR A 115 -1.73 12.04 -13.75
C THR A 115 -1.35 10.56 -13.62
N PRO A 116 -1.84 9.68 -14.52
CA PRO A 116 -1.47 8.27 -14.50
C PRO A 116 0.03 8.01 -14.60
N ALA A 117 0.75 8.86 -15.35
CA ALA A 117 2.20 8.77 -15.51
C ALA A 117 2.92 9.00 -14.18
N TYR A 118 2.61 10.09 -13.48
CA TYR A 118 3.23 10.41 -12.20
C TYR A 118 2.95 9.33 -11.16
N ARG A 119 1.70 8.85 -11.10
CA ARG A 119 1.30 7.75 -10.21
C ARG A 119 2.11 6.48 -10.47
N THR A 120 2.18 6.06 -11.73
CA THR A 120 2.93 4.85 -12.11
C THR A 120 4.42 5.00 -11.76
N GLU A 121 4.99 6.17 -12.01
CA GLU A 121 6.39 6.47 -11.72
C GLU A 121 6.69 6.43 -10.22
N VAL A 122 5.89 7.11 -9.38
CA VAL A 122 6.10 7.14 -7.93
C VAL A 122 6.01 5.72 -7.36
N TYR A 123 4.95 4.98 -7.66
CA TYR A 123 4.73 3.64 -7.10
C TYR A 123 5.85 2.65 -7.46
N LYS A 124 6.46 2.80 -8.64
CA LYS A 124 7.59 1.99 -9.09
C LYS A 124 8.79 2.07 -8.14
N TYR A 125 9.08 3.25 -7.56
CA TYR A 125 10.19 3.40 -6.61
C TYR A 125 9.99 2.61 -5.32
N TYR A 126 8.74 2.41 -4.92
CA TYR A 126 8.38 1.72 -3.68
C TYR A 126 8.05 0.25 -3.87
N GLY A 127 8.01 -0.24 -5.11
CA GLY A 127 7.64 -1.63 -5.41
C GLY A 127 6.21 -1.98 -5.03
N VAL A 128 5.33 -0.98 -4.87
CA VAL A 128 3.92 -1.17 -4.55
C VAL A 128 3.08 -1.00 -5.82
N THR A 129 1.93 -1.68 -5.86
CA THR A 129 1.00 -1.56 -6.99
C THR A 129 -0.02 -0.47 -6.68
N PRO A 130 -0.24 0.49 -7.59
CA PRO A 130 -1.30 1.48 -7.39
C PRO A 130 -2.65 0.78 -7.24
N ARG A 131 -3.45 1.22 -6.26
CA ARG A 131 -4.85 0.80 -6.19
C ARG A 131 -5.53 1.08 -7.53
N GLU A 132 -6.45 0.23 -7.95
CA GLU A 132 -7.30 0.60 -9.07
C GLU A 132 -8.06 1.87 -8.68
N LEU A 133 -7.86 2.96 -9.43
CA LEU A 133 -8.73 4.12 -9.28
C LEU A 133 -10.12 3.59 -9.54
N ARG A 134 -11.04 3.72 -8.56
CA ARG A 134 -12.45 3.51 -8.84
C ARG A 134 -12.76 4.50 -9.95
N ARG A 135 -12.88 4.00 -11.18
CA ARG A 135 -13.25 4.79 -12.34
C ARG A 135 -14.66 5.25 -12.03
N ILE A 136 -14.79 6.44 -11.44
CA ILE A 136 -16.05 7.15 -11.40
C ILE A 136 -16.27 7.46 -12.88
N GLU A 137 -16.96 6.56 -13.57
CA GLU A 137 -17.52 6.85 -14.87
C GLU A 137 -18.22 8.19 -14.71
N ARG A 138 -17.77 9.17 -15.50
CA ARG A 138 -18.41 10.47 -15.62
C ARG A 138 -19.89 10.23 -15.86
N ILE A 139 -20.69 10.26 -14.81
CA ILE A 139 -22.10 10.59 -14.92
C ILE A 139 -22.10 12.10 -15.21
N ARG A 140 -21.78 12.43 -16.46
CA ARG A 140 -22.27 13.63 -17.10
C ARG A 140 -23.78 13.42 -17.24
N ARG A 141 -24.53 14.00 -16.32
CA ARG A 141 -25.92 14.41 -16.58
C ARG A 141 -25.96 15.92 -16.60
#